data_AF-A0A9W8J4Z5-F1
#
_entry.id   AF-A0A9W8J4Z5-F1
#
_cell.length_a   1.000
_cell.length_b   1.000
_cell.length_c   1.000
_cell.angle_alpha   90.00
_cell.angle_beta   90.00
_cell.angle_gamma   90.00
#
_symmetry.space_group_name_H-M   'P 1'
#
loop_
_entity.id
_entity.type
_entity.pdbx_description
1 polymer ?
#
loop_
_entity_poly.entity_id
_entity_poly.type
_entity_poly.pdbx_seq_one_letter_code
_entity_poly.pdbx_strand_id
1 'polypeptide(L)'
;MIAGVKDMRFQALMPDVLHWLGIKKVDKMVSMSDMKYDAIVNSGIPILHRYDIPDYLIPPDSRVEIDAKIAAGYFSSGKQVTEADLVKTVGRTWEETDH
;
A
#
# COMPACT_ATOMS: atom_id res chain seq x y z
N MET A 1 -12.28 2.55 18.71
CA MET A 1 -11.58 2.47 17.41
C MET A 1 -10.82 3.76 17.20
N ILE A 2 -9.51 3.79 17.41
CA ILE A 2 -8.68 4.96 17.06
C ILE A 2 -8.12 4.67 15.67
N ALA A 3 -8.88 5.05 14.64
CA ALA A 3 -8.36 5.18 13.29
C ALA A 3 -7.53 6.48 13.27
N GLY A 4 -6.20 6.40 13.10
CA GLY A 4 -5.38 7.60 12.94
C GLY A 4 -4.03 7.64 13.64
N VAL A 5 -3.46 6.49 14.08
CA VAL A 5 -2.02 6.51 14.38
C VAL A 5 -1.29 6.65 13.05
N LYS A 6 -0.80 7.87 12.78
CA LYS A 6 0.00 8.20 11.61
C LYS A 6 1.19 7.25 11.57
N ASP A 7 1.32 6.54 10.44
CA ASP A 7 2.40 5.62 10.18
C ASP A 7 3.76 6.26 10.56
N MET A 8 4.44 5.70 11.57
CA MET A 8 5.73 6.20 12.06
C MET A 8 6.89 5.82 11.14
N ARG A 9 6.66 5.02 10.09
CA ARG A 9 7.71 4.59 9.16
C ARG A 9 8.13 5.78 8.30
N PHE A 10 9.41 6.08 8.31
CA PHE A 10 9.99 7.14 7.51
C PHE A 10 10.30 6.64 6.09
N GLN A 11 9.25 6.52 5.26
CA GLN A 11 9.36 5.98 3.90
C GLN A 11 10.28 6.79 2.98
N ALA A 12 10.63 8.02 3.35
CA ALA A 12 11.58 8.85 2.60
C ALA A 12 13.00 8.27 2.53
N LEU A 13 13.40 7.39 3.46
CA LEU A 13 14.70 6.69 3.43
C LEU A 13 14.68 5.39 2.62
N MET A 14 13.50 4.92 2.19
CA MET A 14 13.37 3.70 1.39
C MET A 14 14.20 3.70 0.10
N PRO A 15 14.36 4.82 -0.64
CA PRO A 15 15.13 4.83 -1.89
C PRO A 15 16.63 4.62 -1.70
N ASP A 16 17.18 4.75 -0.49
CA ASP A 16 18.63 4.71 -0.23
C ASP A 16 19.26 3.39 -0.66
N VAL A 17 18.57 2.27 -0.40
CA VAL A 17 19.02 0.94 -0.83
C VAL A 17 19.03 0.83 -2.35
N LEU A 18 18.06 1.44 -3.04
CA LEU A 18 18.00 1.44 -4.50
C LEU A 18 19.16 2.25 -5.09
N HIS A 19 19.48 3.40 -4.48
CA HIS A 19 20.64 4.21 -4.84
C HIS A 19 21.95 3.46 -4.61
N TRP A 20 22.07 2.77 -3.47
CA TRP A 20 23.24 1.97 -3.14
C TRP A 20 23.49 0.84 -4.15
N LEU A 21 22.42 0.18 -4.60
CA LEU A 21 22.48 -0.84 -5.65
C LEU A 21 22.69 -0.24 -7.06
N GLY A 22 22.76 1.08 -7.19
CA GLY A 22 22.98 1.77 -8.46
C GLY A 22 21.78 1.76 -9.40
N ILE A 23 20.57 1.48 -8.89
CA ILE A 23 19.34 1.46 -9.69
C ILE A 23 19.07 2.85 -10.26
N LYS A 24 18.87 2.93 -11.58
CA LYS A 24 18.62 4.18 -12.30
C LYS A 24 17.18 4.36 -12.77
N LYS A 25 16.41 3.28 -12.79
CA LYS A 25 14.99 3.27 -13.14
C LYS A 25 14.33 2.00 -12.61
N VAL A 26 13.02 2.04 -12.44
CA VAL A 26 12.19 0.87 -12.17
C VAL A 26 11.16 0.73 -13.29
N ASP A 27 11.30 -0.30 -14.12
CA ASP A 27 10.35 -0.51 -15.21
C ASP A 27 8.97 -0.95 -14.69
N LYS A 28 8.92 -1.77 -13.63
CA LYS A 28 7.69 -2.32 -13.07
C LYS A 28 7.70 -2.27 -11.54
N MET A 29 6.88 -1.41 -10.97
CA MET A 29 6.66 -1.35 -9.52
C MET A 29 5.35 -2.07 -9.18
N VAL A 30 5.42 -3.13 -8.40
CA VAL A 30 4.24 -3.81 -7.86
C VAL A 30 3.97 -3.25 -6.47
N SER A 31 3.19 -2.17 -6.42
CA SER A 31 2.85 -1.49 -5.17
C SER A 31 1.69 -0.54 -5.38
N MET A 32 0.73 -0.61 -4.48
CA MET A 32 -0.41 0.31 -4.45
C MET A 32 -0.15 1.54 -3.57
N SER A 33 0.98 1.65 -2.87
CA SER A 33 1.27 2.79 -1.97
C SER A 33 1.85 4.01 -2.68
N ASP A 34 1.14 5.14 -2.58
CA ASP A 34 1.60 6.42 -3.13
C ASP A 34 2.84 6.94 -2.40
N MET A 35 2.88 6.82 -1.08
CA MET A 35 4.05 7.23 -0.29
C MET A 35 5.35 6.55 -0.74
N LYS A 36 5.28 5.26 -1.14
CA LYS A 36 6.43 4.54 -1.70
C LYS A 36 6.79 5.01 -3.09
N TYR A 37 5.77 5.21 -3.94
CA TYR A 37 5.96 5.69 -5.30
C TYR A 37 6.62 7.08 -5.29
N ASP A 38 6.07 8.01 -4.52
CA ASP A 38 6.56 9.38 -4.39
C ASP A 38 7.98 9.41 -3.82
N ALA A 39 8.27 8.62 -2.79
CA ALA A 39 9.62 8.54 -2.24
C ALA A 39 10.66 8.14 -3.30
N ILE A 40 10.36 7.12 -4.13
CA ILE A 40 11.28 6.64 -5.16
C ILE A 40 11.42 7.68 -6.29
N VAL A 41 10.31 8.17 -6.83
CA VAL A 41 10.33 9.13 -7.95
C VAL A 41 10.98 10.44 -7.55
N ASN A 42 10.65 10.99 -6.37
CA ASN A 42 11.25 12.23 -5.87
C ASN A 42 12.73 12.08 -5.53
N SER A 43 13.21 10.85 -5.29
CA SER A 43 14.65 10.58 -5.14
C SER A 43 15.42 10.51 -6.46
N GLY A 44 14.75 10.67 -7.61
CA GLY A 44 15.36 10.68 -8.94
C GLY A 44 15.36 9.32 -9.66
N ILE A 45 14.65 8.32 -9.15
CA ILE A 45 14.50 7.02 -9.80
C ILE A 45 13.11 6.97 -10.46
N PRO A 46 13.00 7.12 -11.80
CA PRO A 46 11.72 7.08 -12.48
C PRO A 46 11.12 5.66 -12.43
N ILE A 47 9.79 5.62 -12.26
CA ILE A 47 9.00 4.39 -12.32
C ILE A 47 8.13 4.45 -13.58
N LEU A 48 8.27 3.48 -14.48
CA LEU A 48 7.57 3.50 -15.77
C LEU A 48 6.15 2.94 -15.68
N HIS A 49 6.00 1.80 -14.99
CA HIS A 49 4.71 1.14 -14.82
C HIS A 49 4.48 0.79 -13.37
N ARG A 50 3.27 1.07 -12.90
CA ARG A 50 2.80 0.69 -11.57
C ARG A 50 1.70 -0.35 -11.73
N TYR A 51 1.83 -1.44 -10.98
CA TYR A 51 0.91 -2.56 -10.99
C TYR A 51 0.31 -2.75 -9.61
N ASP A 52 -0.97 -3.10 -9.61
CA ASP A 52 -1.67 -3.51 -8.40
C ASP A 52 -1.13 -4.85 -7.92
N ILE A 53 -1.22 -5.06 -6.61
CA ILE A 53 -0.92 -6.38 -6.04
C ILE A 53 -2.09 -7.29 -6.40
N PRO A 54 -1.85 -8.46 -7.02
CA PRO A 54 -2.92 -9.40 -7.35
C PRO A 54 -3.74 -9.82 -6.13
N ASP A 55 -5.06 -9.89 -6.26
CA ASP A 55 -6.01 -10.21 -5.17
C ASP A 55 -5.71 -11.53 -4.44
N TYR A 56 -5.13 -12.51 -5.15
CA TYR A 56 -4.76 -13.82 -4.57
C TYR A 56 -3.49 -13.78 -3.71
N LEU A 57 -2.68 -12.71 -3.82
CA LEU A 57 -1.50 -12.47 -2.99
C LEU A 57 -1.82 -11.60 -1.77
N ILE A 58 -3.03 -11.04 -1.68
CA ILE A 58 -3.48 -10.25 -0.53
C ILE A 58 -4.08 -11.21 0.49
N PRO A 59 -3.44 -11.39 1.66
CA PRO A 59 -3.99 -12.26 2.68
C PRO A 59 -5.34 -11.72 3.20
N PRO A 60 -6.27 -12.60 3.63
CA PRO A 60 -7.65 -12.21 3.92
C PRO A 60 -7.79 -11.13 5.00
N ASP A 61 -6.87 -11.13 5.96
CA ASP A 61 -6.76 -10.17 7.06
C ASP A 61 -6.37 -8.75 6.59
N SER A 62 -5.60 -8.65 5.51
CA SER A 62 -5.11 -7.39 4.95
C SER A 62 -6.10 -6.73 3.99
N ARG A 63 -7.21 -7.39 3.65
CA ARG A 63 -8.22 -6.88 2.72
C ARG A 63 -8.88 -5.60 3.21
N VAL A 64 -9.21 -5.50 4.51
CA VAL A 64 -9.77 -4.29 5.12
C VAL A 64 -8.82 -3.10 4.95
N GLU A 65 -7.53 -3.31 5.20
CA GLU A 65 -6.54 -2.24 5.05
C GLU A 65 -6.33 -1.83 3.60
N ILE A 66 -6.34 -2.78 2.67
CA ILE A 66 -6.20 -2.50 1.23
C ILE A 66 -7.43 -1.73 0.75
N ASP A 67 -8.64 -2.19 1.08
CA ASP A 67 -9.89 -1.54 0.69
C ASP A 67 -9.98 -0.11 1.25
N ALA A 68 -9.63 0.08 2.53
CA ALA A 68 -9.57 1.40 3.14
C ALA A 68 -8.54 2.32 2.46
N LYS A 69 -7.39 1.78 2.04
CA LYS A 69 -6.35 2.54 1.33
C LYS A 69 -6.77 2.89 -0.10
N ILE A 70 -7.43 1.99 -0.82
CA ILE A 70 -8.04 2.28 -2.13
C ILE A 70 -9.09 3.38 -2.00
N ALA A 71 -9.98 3.29 -1.00
CA ALA A 71 -10.97 4.34 -0.74
C ALA A 71 -10.34 5.69 -0.33
N ALA A 72 -9.17 5.67 0.32
CA ALA A 72 -8.38 6.86 0.63
C ALA A 72 -7.59 7.41 -0.58
N GLY A 73 -7.74 6.84 -1.78
CA GLY A 73 -7.17 7.35 -3.03
C GLY A 73 -5.89 6.67 -3.50
N TYR A 74 -5.51 5.51 -2.92
CA TYR A 74 -4.37 4.75 -3.40
C TYR A 74 -4.58 4.30 -4.85
N PHE A 75 -3.49 4.26 -5.63
CA PHE A 75 -3.51 3.75 -7.00
C PHE A 75 -4.19 2.37 -7.10
N SER A 76 -5.26 2.29 -7.89
CA SER A 76 -5.88 1.06 -8.37
C SER A 76 -6.19 1.23 -9.85
N SER A 77 -5.76 0.26 -10.66
CA SER A 77 -5.94 0.26 -12.11
C SER A 77 -7.35 -0.13 -12.57
N GLY A 78 -8.22 -0.64 -11.67
CA GLY A 78 -9.52 -1.19 -12.08
C GLY A 78 -10.66 -1.21 -11.07
N LYS A 79 -10.45 -0.89 -9.79
CA LYS A 79 -11.53 -0.91 -8.79
C LYS A 79 -11.59 0.41 -8.01
N GLN A 80 -12.59 1.24 -8.32
CA GLN A 80 -13.03 2.26 -7.37
C GLN A 80 -13.86 1.56 -6.29
N VAL A 81 -13.25 1.30 -5.14
CA VAL A 81 -13.96 0.75 -3.97
C VAL A 81 -14.82 1.87 -3.39
N THR A 82 -16.13 1.64 -3.31
CA THR A 82 -17.07 2.64 -2.77
C THR A 82 -17.23 2.48 -1.27
N GLU A 83 -17.69 3.52 -0.57
CA GLU A 83 -17.91 3.50 0.88
C GLU A 83 -18.89 2.38 1.32
N ALA A 84 -19.83 2.01 0.44
CA ALA A 84 -20.75 0.89 0.67
C ALA A 84 -20.07 -0.49 0.62
N ASP A 85 -18.94 -0.63 -0.08
CA ASP A 85 -18.16 -1.86 -0.13
C ASP A 85 -17.29 -2.02 1.12
N LEU A 86 -16.81 -0.92 1.69
CA LEU A 86 -16.04 -0.91 2.95
C LEU A 86 -16.82 -1.48 4.13
N VAL A 87 -18.14 -1.21 4.19
CA VAL A 87 -19.02 -1.71 5.26
C VAL A 87 -19.14 -3.24 5.23
N LYS A 88 -18.94 -3.87 4.06
CA LYS A 88 -19.01 -5.33 3.91
C LYS A 88 -17.68 -6.03 4.22
N THR A 89 -16.56 -5.31 4.19
CA THR A 89 -15.24 -5.89 4.48
C THR A 89 -15.05 -6.01 5.98
N VAL A 90 -15.37 -7.18 6.52
CA VAL A 90 -15.21 -7.49 7.95
C VAL A 90 -13.78 -7.96 8.22
N GLY A 91 -13.02 -7.17 8.99
CA GLY A 91 -11.75 -7.60 9.59
C GLY A 91 -11.99 -8.55 10.76
N ARG A 92 -10.97 -9.33 11.14
CA ARG A 92 -11.07 -10.24 12.28
C ARG A 92 -11.41 -9.45 13.56
N THR A 93 -12.51 -9.80 14.21
CA THR A 93 -12.74 -9.42 15.61
C THR A 93 -11.64 -10.05 16.44
N TRP A 94 -10.99 -9.26 17.30
CA TRP A 94 -10.04 -9.75 18.29
C TRP A 94 -10.78 -10.73 19.20
N GLU A 95 -10.66 -12.02 18.93
CA GLU A 95 -10.91 -13.01 19.97
C GLU A 95 -9.70 -12.93 20.91
N GLU A 96 -9.95 -12.47 22.13
CA GLU A 96 -9.02 -12.56 23.25
C GLU A 96 -8.53 -14.01 23.33
N THR A 97 -7.27 -14.24 22.95
CA THR A 97 -6.59 -15.47 23.34
C THR A 97 -6.29 -15.37 24.84
N ASP A 98 -7.24 -15.81 25.66
CA ASP A 98 -7.03 -16.19 27.05
C ASP A 98 -6.04 -17.36 27.10
N HIS A 99 -4.79 -17.08 27.47
CA HIS A 99 -3.84 -18.04 28.02
C HIS A 99 -2.93 -17.36 29.05
#